data_AF-A0AAU5XAH8-F1
#
_entry.id   AF-A0AAU5XAH8-F1
#
_cell.length_a   1.000
_cell.length_b   1.000
_cell.length_c   1.000
_cell.angle_alpha   90.00
_cell.angle_beta   90.00
_cell.angle_gamma   90.00
#
_symmetry.space_group_name_H-M   'P 1'
#
loop_
_entity.id
_entity.type
_entity.pdbx_description
1 polymer ?
#
loop_
_entity_poly.entity_id
_entity_poly.type
_entity_poly.pdbx_seq_one_letter_code
_entity_poly.pdbx_strand_id
1 'polypeptide(L)'
;MARWSRFAPDADRRLVKGLHDGDDDVIATLYDVYAERLYDYCMALLDDRRAAADVVHDTFIDAARRAPRLRDRARLRPWLYAAARRRCMQRKLQLEPAEDDPLGSLDFLHREALFLALRHDLTGDDLAMTVGVSLRRSDARLSRAQQRVPDAEEFLLAAPAPVVPAALRHRVQHTGTDPELAGYRAEIAARGGALTPEGMPRQPDAPSHLARRWAFTSVGLFTTLAAAFVALLVMNPNLPVPDIQWPGGKPHTARSPEPHPHRSAQAGAPGAGDDQRPTTAPQSMNSRTPTPTSSPSPPGGKGGTLVVDPASIRFRNHDTMASLVLSARGGPVSWSAAASSPQVTLAQAGGTIKDHGRVEIEVTLNRGLITLPGTATITVSGGAGQVVPVSIAWDISVL
;
A
#
# COMPACT_ATOMS: atom_id res chain seq x y z
N MET A 1 -26.90 22.43 23.00
CA MET A 1 -27.29 22.53 21.57
C MET A 1 -26.45 21.53 20.80
N ALA A 2 -27.02 20.82 19.82
CA ALA A 2 -26.21 19.98 18.93
C ALA A 2 -25.16 20.88 18.27
N ARG A 3 -23.86 20.60 18.46
CA ARG A 3 -22.71 21.37 17.93
C ARG A 3 -22.77 21.60 16.41
N TRP A 4 -23.63 20.84 15.76
CA TRP A 4 -23.49 20.36 14.43
C TRP A 4 -24.89 20.03 13.92
N SER A 5 -25.24 20.46 12.71
CA SER A 5 -26.55 20.17 12.12
C SER A 5 -26.82 18.66 12.11
N ARG A 6 -28.06 18.25 12.36
CA ARG A 6 -28.43 16.84 12.13
C ARG A 6 -28.25 16.55 10.64
N PHE A 7 -27.63 15.42 10.35
CA PHE A 7 -27.31 15.03 9.00
C PHE A 7 -28.59 14.78 8.20
N ALA A 8 -28.57 15.18 6.93
CA ALA A 8 -29.71 15.07 6.03
C ALA A 8 -29.39 14.01 4.95
N PRO A 9 -30.06 12.84 4.96
CA PRO A 9 -29.88 11.80 3.94
C PRO A 9 -30.01 12.31 2.49
N ASP A 10 -30.86 13.32 2.26
CA ASP A 10 -31.01 13.95 0.94
C ASP A 10 -29.84 14.86 0.55
N ALA A 11 -29.15 15.46 1.51
CA ALA A 11 -27.88 16.15 1.24
C ALA A 11 -26.80 15.15 0.83
N ASP A 12 -26.71 14.02 1.54
CA ASP A 12 -25.77 12.94 1.22
C ASP A 12 -26.00 12.37 -0.18
N ARG A 13 -27.26 12.10 -0.54
CA ARG A 13 -27.62 11.65 -1.90
C ARG A 13 -27.17 12.63 -2.98
N ARG A 14 -27.35 13.94 -2.75
CA ARG A 14 -26.92 14.99 -3.68
C ARG A 14 -25.40 15.06 -3.80
N LEU A 15 -24.68 14.98 -2.68
CA LEU A 15 -23.22 14.94 -2.68
C LEU A 15 -22.70 13.72 -3.45
N VAL A 16 -23.23 12.51 -3.19
CA VAL A 16 -22.80 11.31 -3.95
C VAL A 16 -23.15 11.41 -5.42
N LYS A 17 -24.30 12.00 -5.76
CA LYS A 17 -24.65 12.26 -7.16
C LYS A 17 -23.65 13.22 -7.83
N GLY A 18 -23.29 14.33 -7.20
CA GLY A 18 -22.29 15.25 -7.76
C GLY A 18 -20.91 14.61 -7.91
N LEU A 19 -20.49 13.78 -6.94
CA LEU A 19 -19.23 13.01 -7.06
C LEU A 19 -19.27 12.02 -8.23
N HIS A 20 -20.44 11.44 -8.53
CA HIS A 20 -20.63 10.54 -9.66
C HIS A 20 -20.62 11.28 -11.00
N ASP A 21 -21.26 12.44 -11.04
CA ASP A 21 -21.41 13.26 -12.25
C ASP A 21 -20.12 14.06 -12.57
N GLY A 22 -19.19 14.15 -11.62
CA GLY A 22 -17.90 14.81 -11.78
C GLY A 22 -17.97 16.32 -11.57
N ASP A 23 -18.92 16.81 -10.78
CA ASP A 23 -19.11 18.24 -10.50
C ASP A 23 -17.86 18.83 -9.79
N ASP A 24 -17.23 19.85 -10.36
CA ASP A 24 -15.98 20.41 -9.84
C ASP A 24 -16.09 20.97 -8.40
N ASP A 25 -17.26 21.50 -8.03
CA ASP A 25 -17.53 22.11 -6.72
C ASP A 25 -17.98 21.12 -5.65
N VAL A 26 -18.29 19.87 -6.02
CA VAL A 26 -18.85 18.91 -5.06
C VAL A 26 -17.84 18.53 -3.99
N ILE A 27 -16.54 18.52 -4.31
CA ILE A 27 -15.50 18.21 -3.31
C ILE A 27 -15.34 19.35 -2.30
N ALA A 28 -15.50 20.60 -2.73
CA ALA A 28 -15.49 21.76 -1.84
C ALA A 28 -16.71 21.73 -0.92
N THR A 29 -17.89 21.44 -1.47
CA THR A 29 -19.13 21.30 -0.69
C THR A 29 -19.04 20.14 0.31
N LEU A 30 -18.49 18.99 -0.12
CA LEU A 30 -18.26 17.83 0.73
C LEU A 30 -17.32 18.18 1.89
N TYR A 31 -16.25 18.92 1.61
CA TYR A 31 -15.33 19.42 2.63
C TYR A 31 -16.04 20.32 3.63
N ASP A 32 -16.76 21.34 3.16
CA ASP A 32 -17.40 22.34 4.02
C ASP A 32 -18.45 21.70 4.95
N VAL A 33 -19.10 20.61 4.54
CA VAL A 33 -20.07 19.87 5.36
C VAL A 33 -19.42 18.94 6.38
N TYR A 34 -18.33 18.25 6.02
CA TYR A 34 -17.81 17.11 6.80
C TYR A 34 -16.45 17.34 7.47
N ALA A 35 -15.66 18.34 7.06
CA ALA A 35 -14.26 18.46 7.46
C ALA A 35 -14.08 18.62 8.97
N GLU A 36 -14.87 19.48 9.61
CA GLU A 36 -14.78 19.71 11.06
C GLU A 36 -15.00 18.41 11.84
N ARG A 37 -15.99 17.61 11.43
CA ARG A 37 -16.35 16.37 12.14
C ARG A 37 -15.35 15.26 11.90
N LEU A 38 -14.91 15.11 10.65
CA LEU A 38 -13.89 14.11 10.32
C LEU A 38 -12.57 14.47 11.00
N TYR A 39 -12.22 15.76 11.10
CA TYR A 39 -11.03 16.20 11.82
C TYR A 39 -11.14 15.93 13.32
N ASP A 40 -12.27 16.23 13.94
CA ASP A 40 -12.53 15.91 15.35
C ASP A 40 -12.41 14.41 15.64
N TYR A 41 -12.97 13.57 14.76
CA TYR A 41 -12.84 12.12 14.87
C TYR A 41 -11.41 11.63 14.67
N CYS A 42 -10.70 12.13 13.65
CA CYS A 42 -9.33 11.75 13.42
C CYS A 42 -8.40 12.20 14.54
N MET A 43 -8.63 13.38 15.12
CA MET A 43 -7.89 13.89 16.28
C MET A 43 -8.10 13.02 17.52
N ALA A 44 -9.34 12.62 17.81
CA ALA A 44 -9.63 11.74 18.94
C ALA A 44 -9.02 10.34 18.78
N LEU A 45 -8.82 9.89 17.54
CA LEU A 45 -8.14 8.63 17.27
C LEU A 45 -6.62 8.78 17.29
N LEU A 46 -6.05 9.84 16.70
CA LEU A 46 -4.61 9.97 16.40
C LEU A 46 -3.80 10.82 17.37
N ASP A 47 -4.43 11.74 18.10
CA ASP A 47 -3.77 12.76 18.91
C ASP A 47 -2.61 13.50 18.21
N ASP A 48 -2.64 13.56 16.87
CA ASP A 48 -1.65 14.22 16.04
C ASP A 48 -2.36 15.06 14.97
N ARG A 49 -2.18 16.39 15.09
CA ARG A 49 -2.80 17.38 14.19
C ARG A 49 -2.40 17.19 12.72
N ARG A 50 -1.15 16.80 12.44
CA ARG A 50 -0.65 16.59 11.08
C ARG A 50 -1.22 15.29 10.53
N ALA A 51 -1.10 14.20 11.28
CA ALA A 51 -1.63 12.90 10.86
C ALA A 51 -3.16 12.95 10.64
N ALA A 52 -3.89 13.62 11.53
CA ALA A 52 -5.35 13.80 11.40
C ALA A 52 -5.70 14.60 10.14
N ALA A 53 -5.01 15.71 9.87
CA ALA A 53 -5.23 16.50 8.66
C ALA A 53 -4.95 15.70 7.38
N ASP A 54 -3.93 14.83 7.41
CA ASP A 54 -3.60 13.96 6.29
C ASP A 54 -4.62 12.81 6.13
N VAL A 55 -5.16 12.24 7.21
CA VAL A 55 -6.29 11.29 7.11
C VAL A 55 -7.51 11.97 6.49
N VAL A 56 -7.88 13.16 6.97
CA VAL A 56 -9.05 13.88 6.46
C VAL A 56 -8.88 14.21 4.98
N HIS A 57 -7.70 14.71 4.60
CA HIS A 57 -7.35 14.93 3.20
C HIS A 57 -7.57 13.67 2.37
N ASP A 58 -6.88 12.59 2.72
CA ASP A 58 -6.95 11.34 1.97
C ASP A 58 -8.37 10.78 1.92
N THR A 59 -9.17 10.98 2.97
CA THR A 59 -10.57 10.53 3.04
C THR A 59 -11.44 11.23 2.01
N PHE A 60 -11.27 12.55 1.80
CA PHE A 60 -12.04 13.28 0.79
C PHE A 60 -11.64 12.91 -0.64
N ILE A 61 -10.34 12.78 -0.91
CA ILE A 61 -9.83 12.37 -2.23
C ILE A 61 -10.29 10.95 -2.57
N ASP A 62 -10.32 10.10 -1.57
CA ASP A 62 -10.83 8.75 -1.67
C ASP A 62 -12.35 8.68 -1.89
N ALA A 63 -13.10 9.53 -1.19
CA ALA A 63 -14.55 9.69 -1.38
C ALA A 63 -14.89 10.06 -2.82
N ALA A 64 -14.19 11.05 -3.39
CA ALA A 64 -14.40 11.49 -4.76
C ALA A 64 -14.29 10.36 -5.79
N ARG A 65 -13.46 9.33 -5.53
CA ARG A 65 -13.27 8.22 -6.46
C ARG A 65 -14.11 6.98 -6.16
N ARG A 66 -14.41 6.74 -4.87
CA ARG A 66 -14.97 5.45 -4.43
C ARG A 66 -16.39 5.56 -3.84
N ALA A 67 -16.78 6.70 -3.29
CA ALA A 67 -18.14 6.90 -2.79
C ALA A 67 -19.23 6.83 -3.89
N PRO A 68 -18.99 7.15 -5.17
CA PRO A 68 -19.96 6.91 -6.24
C PRO A 68 -20.40 5.45 -6.41
N ARG A 69 -19.62 4.49 -5.88
CA ARG A 69 -19.94 3.04 -5.92
C ARG A 69 -20.85 2.60 -4.77
N LEU A 70 -21.24 3.53 -3.90
CA LEU A 70 -22.12 3.25 -2.77
C LEU A 70 -23.51 2.90 -3.28
N ARG A 71 -24.03 1.73 -2.85
CA ARG A 71 -25.35 1.26 -3.29
C ARG A 71 -26.48 2.12 -2.74
N ASP A 72 -26.38 2.50 -1.47
CA ASP A 72 -27.31 3.43 -0.83
C ASP A 72 -26.62 4.78 -0.63
N ARG A 73 -26.88 5.72 -1.54
CA ARG A 73 -26.27 7.05 -1.54
C ARG A 73 -26.59 7.89 -0.31
N ALA A 74 -27.60 7.51 0.48
CA ALA A 74 -27.89 8.15 1.78
C ALA A 74 -26.87 7.80 2.87
N ARG A 75 -26.00 6.80 2.64
CA ARG A 75 -25.00 6.32 3.60
C ARG A 75 -23.62 6.94 3.41
N LEU A 76 -23.55 8.14 2.81
CA LEU A 76 -22.27 8.84 2.63
C LEU A 76 -21.62 9.15 3.98
N ARG A 77 -22.42 9.57 4.98
CA ARG A 77 -21.93 9.77 6.34
C ARG A 77 -21.14 8.58 6.90
N PRO A 78 -21.74 7.39 7.14
CA PRO A 78 -20.98 6.26 7.67
C PRO A 78 -19.87 5.78 6.71
N TRP A 79 -19.99 6.03 5.40
CA TRP A 79 -18.89 5.76 4.45
C TRP A 79 -17.65 6.60 4.76
N LEU A 80 -17.80 7.91 4.98
CA LEU A 80 -16.70 8.82 5.30
C LEU A 80 -16.03 8.46 6.62
N TYR A 81 -16.81 8.18 7.66
CA TYR A 81 -16.26 7.74 8.95
C TYR A 81 -15.56 6.38 8.83
N ALA A 82 -16.12 5.42 8.09
CA ALA A 82 -15.48 4.13 7.84
C ALA A 82 -14.13 4.28 7.11
N ALA A 83 -14.05 5.16 6.11
CA ALA A 83 -12.83 5.43 5.37
C ALA A 83 -11.76 6.10 6.26
N ALA A 84 -12.15 7.13 7.02
CA ALA A 84 -11.26 7.80 7.98
C ALA A 84 -10.76 6.83 9.06
N ARG A 85 -11.67 6.08 9.69
CA ARG A 85 -11.36 5.05 10.69
C ARG A 85 -10.32 4.07 10.19
N ARG A 86 -10.52 3.51 9.01
CA ARG A 86 -9.58 2.56 8.41
C ARG A 86 -8.18 3.16 8.26
N ARG A 87 -8.08 4.42 7.82
CA ARG A 87 -6.79 5.12 7.66
C ARG A 87 -6.13 5.42 9.00
N CYS A 88 -6.91 5.79 10.03
CA CYS A 88 -6.41 5.92 11.40
C CYS A 88 -5.86 4.59 11.92
N MET A 89 -6.58 3.49 11.71
CA MET A 89 -6.17 2.14 12.14
C MET A 89 -4.87 1.68 11.48
N GLN A 90 -4.65 2.02 10.20
CA GLN A 90 -3.41 1.71 9.50
C GLN A 90 -2.20 2.44 10.11
N ARG A 91 -2.39 3.64 10.66
CA ARG A 91 -1.33 4.44 11.28
C ARG A 91 -0.94 3.98 12.69
N LYS A 92 -1.72 3.06 13.28
CA LYS A 92 -1.48 2.35 14.56
C LYS A 92 -1.18 3.29 15.74
N LEU A 93 -2.15 3.43 16.64
CA LEU A 93 -1.96 4.18 17.88
C LEU A 93 -1.68 3.28 19.08
N GLN A 94 -0.61 3.64 19.80
CA GLN A 94 -0.53 3.49 21.24
C GLN A 94 -1.09 4.81 21.80
N LEU A 95 -2.37 4.82 22.19
CA LEU A 95 -2.89 5.87 23.06
C LEU A 95 -2.59 5.41 24.48
N GLU A 96 -1.62 6.03 25.14
CA GLU A 96 -1.50 5.94 26.59
C GLU A 96 -2.61 6.84 27.17
N PRO A 97 -3.59 6.28 27.91
CA PRO A 97 -4.65 7.09 28.49
C PRO A 97 -4.06 8.13 29.45
N ALA A 98 -4.60 9.35 29.43
CA ALA A 98 -4.21 10.37 30.41
C ALA A 98 -4.54 9.89 31.83
N GLU A 99 -3.75 10.32 32.81
CA GLU A 99 -3.82 9.86 34.21
C GLU A 99 -5.22 10.05 34.84
N ASP A 100 -5.97 11.07 34.39
CA ASP A 100 -7.33 11.41 34.85
C ASP A 100 -8.41 11.24 33.77
N ASP A 101 -8.20 10.36 32.78
CA ASP A 101 -9.18 10.15 31.72
C ASP A 101 -10.38 9.30 32.20
N PRO A 102 -11.61 9.83 32.26
CA PRO A 102 -12.79 9.07 32.70
C PRO A 102 -13.12 7.90 31.76
N LEU A 103 -12.65 7.94 30.51
CA LEU A 103 -12.78 6.86 29.54
C LEU A 103 -11.60 5.87 29.62
N GLY A 104 -10.62 6.09 30.50
CA GLY A 104 -9.41 5.26 30.65
C GLY A 104 -9.70 3.80 31.01
N SER A 105 -10.86 3.55 31.63
CA SER A 105 -11.33 2.20 31.98
C SER A 105 -11.87 1.39 30.79
N LEU A 106 -12.08 2.03 29.64
CA LEU A 106 -12.62 1.41 28.43
C LEU A 106 -11.52 1.00 27.46
N ASP A 107 -11.70 -0.15 26.83
CA ASP A 107 -10.88 -0.49 25.66
C ASP A 107 -11.15 0.48 24.50
N PHE A 108 -10.25 0.47 23.53
CA PHE A 108 -10.35 1.30 22.32
C PHE A 108 -11.72 1.19 21.63
N LEU A 109 -12.29 -0.02 21.53
CA LEU A 109 -13.50 -0.25 20.75
C LEU A 109 -14.73 0.32 21.46
N HIS A 110 -14.82 0.18 22.79
CA HIS A 110 -15.89 0.75 23.60
C HIS A 110 -15.80 2.28 23.62
N ARG A 111 -14.59 2.82 23.77
CA ARG A 111 -14.34 4.27 23.67
C ARG A 111 -14.76 4.83 22.32
N GLU A 112 -14.34 4.18 21.23
CA GLU A 112 -14.70 4.58 19.87
C GLU A 112 -16.23 4.58 19.66
N ALA A 113 -16.93 3.56 20.18
CA ALA A 113 -18.38 3.47 20.07
C ALA A 113 -19.09 4.64 20.79
N LEU A 114 -18.65 5.00 22.01
CA LEU A 114 -19.19 6.16 22.72
C LEU A 114 -18.92 7.46 21.97
N PHE A 115 -17.68 7.63 21.50
CA PHE A 115 -17.29 8.84 20.79
C PHE A 115 -18.13 9.06 19.52
N LEU A 116 -18.27 8.02 18.70
CA LEU A 116 -19.12 8.06 17.50
C LEU A 116 -20.59 8.31 17.83
N ALA A 117 -21.14 7.64 18.84
CA ALA A 117 -22.55 7.76 19.19
C ALA A 117 -22.89 9.12 19.83
N LEU A 118 -22.15 9.53 20.85
CA LEU A 118 -22.49 10.68 21.69
C LEU A 118 -22.00 12.00 21.12
N ARG A 119 -20.79 12.01 20.51
CA ARG A 119 -20.20 13.26 19.98
C ARG A 119 -20.47 13.46 18.49
N HIS A 120 -20.63 12.39 17.73
CA HIS A 120 -20.87 12.46 16.27
C HIS A 120 -22.28 12.07 15.82
N ASP A 121 -23.15 11.63 16.75
CA ASP A 121 -24.53 11.21 16.45
C ASP A 121 -24.59 10.07 15.39
N LEU A 122 -23.60 9.17 15.43
CA LEU A 122 -23.57 7.92 14.66
C LEU A 122 -24.07 6.78 15.55
N THR A 123 -25.34 6.42 15.40
CA THR A 123 -26.01 5.36 16.15
C THR A 123 -26.61 4.31 15.21
N GLY A 124 -27.06 3.17 15.77
CA GLY A 124 -27.73 2.11 15.01
C GLY A 124 -26.91 1.58 13.84
N ASP A 125 -27.55 1.52 12.65
CA ASP A 125 -26.94 1.01 11.43
C ASP A 125 -25.69 1.79 11.00
N ASP A 126 -25.67 3.11 11.20
CA ASP A 126 -24.54 3.96 10.82
C ASP A 126 -23.30 3.68 11.68
N LEU A 127 -23.51 3.44 12.98
CA LEU A 127 -22.44 2.98 13.86
C LEU A 127 -21.92 1.62 13.41
N ALA A 128 -22.84 0.66 13.21
CA ALA A 128 -22.53 -0.71 12.80
C ALA A 128 -21.68 -0.75 11.51
N MET A 129 -22.09 0.03 10.52
CA MET A 129 -21.39 0.19 9.25
C MET A 129 -20.02 0.84 9.38
N THR A 130 -19.91 1.88 10.20
CA THR A 130 -18.65 2.60 10.43
C THR A 130 -17.60 1.69 11.06
N VAL A 131 -17.98 0.93 12.09
CA VAL A 131 -17.06 0.03 12.80
C VAL A 131 -16.92 -1.34 12.12
N GLY A 132 -17.74 -1.65 11.12
CA GLY A 132 -17.67 -2.89 10.34
C GLY A 132 -18.15 -4.13 11.09
N VAL A 133 -19.18 -4.01 11.94
CA VAL A 133 -19.77 -5.14 12.69
C VAL A 133 -21.29 -5.18 12.52
N SER A 134 -21.94 -6.25 12.99
CA SER A 134 -23.41 -6.32 12.98
C SER A 134 -24.04 -5.31 13.95
N LEU A 135 -25.23 -4.83 13.64
CA LEU A 135 -26.02 -3.91 14.47
C LEU A 135 -26.10 -4.37 15.93
N ARG A 136 -26.46 -5.64 16.16
CA ARG A 136 -26.51 -6.22 17.50
C ARG A 136 -25.17 -6.12 18.25
N ARG A 137 -24.04 -6.30 17.55
CA ARG A 137 -22.71 -6.23 18.16
C ARG A 137 -22.29 -4.78 18.45
N SER A 138 -22.61 -3.83 17.57
CA SER A 138 -22.37 -2.41 17.82
C SER A 138 -23.23 -1.90 18.98
N ASP A 139 -24.50 -2.26 19.02
CA ASP A 139 -25.42 -1.85 20.09
C ASP A 139 -24.98 -2.42 21.44
N ALA A 140 -24.69 -3.73 21.50
CA ALA A 140 -24.20 -4.36 22.72
C ALA A 140 -22.88 -3.73 23.22
N ARG A 141 -22.01 -3.26 22.30
CA ARG A 141 -20.77 -2.56 22.65
C ARG A 141 -21.07 -1.16 23.20
N LEU A 142 -21.94 -0.41 22.54
CA LEU A 142 -22.34 0.94 22.97
C LEU A 142 -23.02 0.89 24.34
N SER A 143 -24.01 0.00 24.53
CA SER A 143 -24.73 -0.13 25.80
C SER A 143 -23.80 -0.50 26.96
N ARG A 144 -22.84 -1.41 26.75
CA ARG A 144 -21.85 -1.75 27.79
C ARG A 144 -20.92 -0.58 28.12
N ALA A 145 -20.52 0.19 27.10
CA ALA A 145 -19.67 1.35 27.30
C ALA A 145 -20.41 2.43 28.11
N GLN A 146 -21.69 2.70 27.78
CA GLN A 146 -22.55 3.63 28.51
C GLN A 146 -22.79 3.19 29.97
N GLN A 147 -23.01 1.90 30.20
CA GLN A 147 -23.16 1.36 31.56
C GLN A 147 -21.89 1.51 32.41
N ARG A 148 -20.72 1.45 31.78
CA ARG A 148 -19.44 1.52 32.48
C ARG A 148 -18.98 2.95 32.74
N VAL A 149 -19.38 3.89 31.90
CA VAL A 149 -19.12 5.33 32.08
C VAL A 149 -20.41 6.11 31.83
N PRO A 150 -21.30 6.22 32.84
CA PRO A 150 -22.59 6.90 32.70
C PRO A 150 -22.48 8.36 32.29
N ASP A 151 -21.46 9.06 32.80
CA ASP A 151 -21.22 10.49 32.56
C ASP A 151 -20.40 10.76 31.29
N ALA A 152 -20.22 9.75 30.43
CA ALA A 152 -19.42 9.88 29.21
C ALA A 152 -19.97 10.95 28.25
N GLU A 153 -21.29 11.15 28.20
CA GLU A 153 -21.91 12.14 27.33
C GLU A 153 -21.49 13.57 27.71
N GLU A 154 -21.58 13.92 29.00
CA GLU A 154 -21.19 15.23 29.49
C GLU A 154 -19.71 15.51 29.21
N PHE A 155 -18.83 14.55 29.52
CA PHE A 155 -17.40 14.66 29.27
C PHE A 155 -17.08 14.84 27.77
N LEU A 156 -17.67 14.00 26.91
CA LEU A 156 -17.42 14.03 25.48
C LEU A 156 -17.99 15.28 24.81
N LEU A 157 -19.08 15.86 25.32
CA LEU A 157 -19.64 17.09 24.78
C LEU A 157 -18.92 18.35 25.30
N ALA A 158 -18.32 18.28 26.49
CA ALA A 158 -17.53 19.36 27.08
C ALA A 158 -16.15 19.56 26.40
N ALA A 159 -15.58 18.49 25.82
CA ALA A 159 -14.26 18.57 25.19
C ALA A 159 -14.24 19.56 24.00
N PRO A 160 -13.25 20.49 23.93
CA PRO A 160 -13.20 21.49 22.87
C PRO A 160 -13.08 20.85 21.48
N ALA A 161 -13.68 21.47 20.47
CA ALA A 161 -13.53 21.04 19.09
C ALA A 161 -12.13 21.41 18.57
N PRO A 162 -11.39 20.50 17.92
CA PRO A 162 -10.12 20.84 17.34
C PRO A 162 -10.33 21.73 16.10
N VAL A 163 -9.50 22.76 15.98
CA VAL A 163 -9.56 23.71 14.86
C VAL A 163 -8.96 23.06 13.61
N VAL A 164 -9.77 22.97 12.55
CA VAL A 164 -9.31 22.45 11.25
C VAL A 164 -8.25 23.39 10.66
N PRO A 165 -7.09 22.88 10.22
CA PRO A 165 -6.08 23.73 9.59
C PRO A 165 -6.61 24.42 8.34
N ALA A 166 -6.46 25.74 8.23
CA ALA A 166 -6.99 26.52 7.11
C ALA A 166 -6.46 26.04 5.74
N ALA A 167 -5.20 25.62 5.68
CA ALA A 167 -4.57 25.10 4.47
C ALA A 167 -5.19 23.77 3.97
N LEU A 168 -5.90 23.03 4.83
CA LEU A 168 -6.44 21.73 4.48
C LEU A 168 -7.50 21.82 3.39
N ARG A 169 -8.36 22.84 3.43
CA ARG A 169 -9.39 23.07 2.42
C ARG A 169 -8.79 23.25 1.03
N HIS A 170 -7.81 24.15 0.93
CA HIS A 170 -7.10 24.41 -0.32
C HIS A 170 -6.41 23.14 -0.83
N ARG A 171 -5.76 22.38 0.05
CA ARG A 171 -5.07 21.14 -0.30
C ARG A 171 -6.01 20.06 -0.84
N VAL A 172 -7.18 19.90 -0.21
CA VAL A 172 -8.23 18.97 -0.68
C VAL A 172 -8.77 19.41 -2.03
N GLN A 173 -9.09 20.70 -2.19
CA GLN A 173 -9.63 21.23 -3.43
C GLN A 173 -8.62 21.08 -4.58
N HIS A 174 -7.37 21.56 -4.39
CA HIS A 174 -6.31 21.43 -5.38
C HIS A 174 -6.06 19.96 -5.77
N THR A 175 -5.93 19.06 -4.80
CA THR A 175 -5.71 17.63 -5.09
C THR A 175 -6.90 17.01 -5.81
N GLY A 176 -8.13 17.43 -5.47
CA GLY A 176 -9.38 16.95 -6.05
C GLY A 176 -9.56 17.35 -7.51
N THR A 177 -9.24 18.60 -7.85
CA THR A 177 -9.58 19.20 -9.15
C THR A 177 -8.41 19.21 -10.15
N ASP A 178 -7.15 19.22 -9.69
CA ASP A 178 -5.99 19.32 -10.58
C ASP A 178 -5.83 18.04 -11.45
N PRO A 179 -5.87 18.15 -12.80
CA PRO A 179 -5.66 17.01 -13.69
C PRO A 179 -4.29 16.32 -13.52
N GLU A 180 -3.23 17.06 -13.20
CA GLU A 180 -1.87 16.51 -13.06
C GLU A 180 -1.77 15.56 -11.85
N LEU A 181 -2.61 15.79 -10.83
CA LEU A 181 -2.66 14.97 -9.62
C LEU A 181 -3.54 13.72 -9.76
N ALA A 182 -4.06 13.40 -10.96
CA ALA A 182 -4.92 12.23 -11.17
C ALA A 182 -4.25 10.90 -10.75
N GLY A 183 -2.93 10.77 -10.97
CA GLY A 183 -2.13 9.64 -10.53
C GLY A 183 -2.04 9.56 -9.00
N TYR A 184 -1.75 10.69 -8.34
CA TYR A 184 -1.69 10.77 -6.88
C TYR A 184 -3.04 10.45 -6.22
N ARG A 185 -4.16 10.96 -6.79
CA ARG A 185 -5.51 10.58 -6.35
C ARG A 185 -5.77 9.07 -6.48
N ALA A 186 -5.26 8.43 -7.54
CA ALA A 186 -5.43 6.99 -7.74
C ALA A 186 -4.66 6.20 -6.67
N GLU A 187 -3.46 6.65 -6.32
CA GLU A 187 -2.65 6.05 -5.26
C GLU A 187 -3.35 6.16 -3.89
N ILE A 188 -3.89 7.33 -3.54
CA ILE A 188 -4.66 7.54 -2.30
C ILE A 188 -5.84 6.54 -2.22
N ALA A 189 -6.57 6.38 -3.32
CA ALA A 189 -7.70 5.44 -3.38
C ALA A 189 -7.26 3.97 -3.29
N ALA A 190 -6.12 3.61 -3.90
CA ALA A 190 -5.55 2.27 -3.81
C ALA A 190 -5.18 1.88 -2.36
N ARG A 191 -4.65 2.83 -1.57
CA ARG A 191 -4.37 2.62 -0.13
C ARG A 191 -5.64 2.45 0.71
N GLY A 192 -6.80 2.86 0.19
CA GLY A 192 -8.10 2.83 0.85
C GLY A 192 -8.73 1.44 1.04
N GLY A 193 -8.11 0.37 0.52
CA GLY A 193 -8.54 -1.02 0.73
C GLY A 193 -9.74 -1.48 -0.09
N ALA A 194 -10.22 -2.69 0.17
CA ALA A 194 -11.38 -3.25 -0.51
C ALA A 194 -12.70 -2.64 0.00
N LEU A 195 -13.68 -2.53 -0.90
CA LEU A 195 -15.06 -2.20 -0.55
C LEU A 195 -15.88 -3.48 -0.36
N THR A 196 -16.93 -3.41 0.45
CA THR A 196 -17.98 -4.44 0.52
C THR A 196 -18.82 -4.44 -0.76
N PRO A 197 -19.66 -5.47 -1.01
CA PRO A 197 -20.61 -5.45 -2.12
C PRO A 197 -21.53 -4.22 -2.13
N GLU A 198 -21.79 -3.62 -0.95
CA GLU A 198 -22.62 -2.42 -0.84
C GLU A 198 -21.85 -1.11 -1.06
N GLY A 199 -20.55 -1.19 -1.36
CA GLY A 199 -19.69 -0.05 -1.61
C GLY A 199 -19.07 0.58 -0.37
N MET A 200 -19.18 -0.05 0.82
CA MET A 200 -18.63 0.46 2.07
C MET A 200 -17.15 0.06 2.26
N PRO A 201 -16.30 0.90 2.89
CA PRO A 201 -14.93 0.54 3.20
C PRO A 201 -14.87 -0.65 4.16
N ARG A 202 -14.16 -1.73 3.78
CA ARG A 202 -13.93 -2.85 4.69
C ARG A 202 -13.01 -2.43 5.82
N GLN A 203 -13.49 -2.61 7.05
CA GLN A 203 -12.71 -2.36 8.24
C GLN A 203 -11.68 -3.47 8.44
N PRO A 204 -10.47 -3.15 8.92
CA PRO A 204 -9.53 -4.18 9.33
C PRO A 204 -10.12 -4.94 10.52
N ASP A 205 -9.91 -6.26 10.57
CA ASP A 205 -10.28 -7.04 11.74
C ASP A 205 -9.62 -6.42 12.97
N ALA A 206 -10.43 -6.06 13.97
CA ALA A 206 -9.89 -5.54 15.21
C ALA A 206 -8.90 -6.57 15.76
N PRO A 207 -7.63 -6.20 16.03
CA PRO A 207 -6.68 -7.15 16.58
C PRO A 207 -7.27 -7.62 17.91
N SER A 208 -7.61 -8.91 17.97
CA SER A 208 -8.17 -9.48 19.19
C SER A 208 -7.17 -9.22 20.33
N HIS A 209 -7.67 -8.86 21.52
CA HIS A 209 -6.81 -8.66 22.69
C HIS A 209 -5.95 -9.92 22.98
N LEU A 210 -6.45 -11.09 22.56
CA LEU A 210 -5.72 -12.35 22.56
C LEU A 210 -4.55 -12.35 21.56
N ALA A 211 -4.73 -11.93 20.31
CA ALA A 211 -3.62 -11.82 19.36
C ALA A 211 -2.48 -10.93 19.89
N ARG A 212 -2.82 -9.90 20.68
CA ARG A 212 -1.83 -9.03 21.34
C ARG A 212 -1.11 -9.72 22.52
N ARG A 213 -1.75 -10.62 23.27
CA ARG A 213 -1.11 -11.46 24.31
C ARG A 213 -0.25 -12.59 23.73
N TRP A 214 -0.63 -13.17 22.59
CA TRP A 214 0.10 -14.28 21.97
C TRP A 214 1.33 -13.84 21.16
N ALA A 215 1.38 -12.57 20.74
CA ALA A 215 2.58 -12.01 20.09
C ALA A 215 3.82 -12.00 21.00
N PHE A 216 3.64 -12.04 22.33
CA PHE A 216 4.75 -12.09 23.28
C PHE A 216 5.05 -13.50 23.82
N THR A 217 4.11 -14.46 23.75
CA THR A 217 4.36 -15.84 24.20
C THR A 217 5.05 -16.71 23.14
N SER A 218 4.90 -16.39 21.85
CA SER A 218 5.59 -17.11 20.78
C SER A 218 7.11 -16.93 20.81
N VAL A 219 7.62 -15.75 21.16
CA VAL A 219 9.09 -15.52 21.25
C VAL A 219 9.73 -16.36 22.37
N GLY A 220 9.03 -16.54 23.50
CA GLY A 220 9.51 -17.40 24.60
C GLY A 220 9.45 -18.89 24.28
N LEU A 221 8.41 -19.35 23.58
CA LEU A 221 8.27 -20.77 23.23
C LEU A 221 9.27 -21.18 22.15
N PHE A 222 9.52 -20.34 21.15
CA PHE A 222 10.50 -20.62 20.09
C PHE A 222 11.95 -20.63 20.60
N THR A 223 12.30 -19.75 21.54
CA THR A 223 13.65 -19.73 22.12
C THR A 223 13.94 -20.97 22.98
N THR A 224 12.96 -21.43 23.77
CA THR A 224 13.11 -22.67 24.55
C THR A 224 13.16 -23.93 23.67
N LEU A 225 12.33 -24.02 22.61
CA LEU A 225 12.37 -25.13 21.66
C LEU A 225 13.67 -25.15 20.86
N ALA A 226 14.18 -24.00 20.42
CA ALA A 226 15.46 -23.91 19.73
C ALA A 226 16.62 -24.34 20.64
N ALA A 227 16.64 -23.93 21.91
CA ALA A 227 17.65 -24.34 22.87
C ALA A 227 17.60 -25.86 23.14
N ALA A 228 16.40 -26.44 23.30
CA ALA A 228 16.21 -27.87 23.48
C ALA A 228 16.64 -28.68 22.24
N PHE A 229 16.36 -28.17 21.04
CA PHE A 229 16.75 -28.81 19.78
C PHE A 229 18.28 -28.78 19.57
N VAL A 230 18.93 -27.66 19.90
CA VAL A 230 20.40 -27.55 19.88
C VAL A 230 21.04 -28.50 20.89
N ALA A 231 20.48 -28.61 22.11
CA ALA A 231 20.95 -29.58 23.10
C ALA A 231 20.80 -31.03 22.61
N LEU A 232 19.69 -31.36 21.92
CA LEU A 232 19.46 -32.69 21.36
C LEU A 232 20.47 -33.05 20.25
N LEU A 233 20.81 -32.08 19.39
CA LEU A 233 21.81 -32.24 18.33
C LEU A 233 23.24 -32.40 18.88
N VAL A 234 23.57 -31.73 19.99
CA VAL A 234 24.88 -31.84 20.64
C VAL A 234 25.03 -33.16 21.40
N MET A 235 23.97 -33.68 22.02
CA MET A 235 24.04 -34.95 22.75
C MET A 235 23.93 -36.21 21.85
N ASN A 236 23.39 -36.11 20.63
CA ASN A 236 23.23 -37.26 19.75
C ASN A 236 23.41 -36.91 18.26
N PRO A 237 24.64 -36.95 17.72
CA PRO A 237 24.93 -36.54 16.33
C PRO A 237 24.43 -37.53 15.26
N ASN A 238 23.83 -38.67 15.64
CA ASN A 238 23.34 -39.71 14.71
C ASN A 238 21.81 -39.73 14.57
N LEU A 239 21.11 -38.65 14.92
CA LEU A 239 19.66 -38.56 14.71
C LEU A 239 19.34 -38.55 13.20
N PRO A 240 18.54 -39.51 12.68
CA PRO A 240 18.09 -39.46 11.31
C PRO A 240 17.14 -38.27 11.14
N VAL A 241 17.49 -37.35 10.25
CA VAL A 241 16.61 -36.23 9.88
C VAL A 241 15.38 -36.85 9.21
N PRO A 242 14.16 -36.65 9.74
CA PRO A 242 12.97 -37.10 9.04
C PRO A 242 12.77 -36.24 7.78
N ASP A 243 12.56 -36.88 6.64
CA ASP A 243 12.15 -36.20 5.41
C ASP A 243 10.77 -35.56 5.66
N ILE A 244 10.74 -34.24 5.82
CA ILE A 244 9.51 -33.49 6.05
C ILE A 244 8.82 -33.31 4.70
N GLN A 245 7.94 -34.26 4.36
CA GLN A 245 7.06 -34.12 3.20
C GLN A 245 5.83 -33.27 3.56
N TRP A 246 5.85 -32.00 3.16
CA TRP A 246 4.72 -31.07 3.28
C TRP A 246 3.50 -31.59 2.51
N PRO A 247 2.30 -31.62 3.10
CA PRO A 247 1.09 -32.02 2.38
C PRO A 247 0.64 -30.86 1.48
N GLY A 248 1.09 -30.86 0.22
CA GLY A 248 0.62 -29.88 -0.76
C GLY A 248 1.62 -29.59 -1.87
N GLY A 249 1.87 -30.56 -2.74
CA GLY A 249 2.64 -30.32 -3.95
C GLY A 249 2.66 -31.57 -4.82
N LYS A 250 1.68 -31.70 -5.72
CA LYS A 250 1.81 -32.67 -6.82
C LYS A 250 2.93 -32.14 -7.74
N PRO A 251 3.95 -32.94 -8.08
CA PRO A 251 4.94 -32.52 -9.05
C PRO A 251 4.27 -32.41 -10.42
N HIS A 252 4.38 -31.24 -11.05
CA HIS A 252 4.10 -31.10 -12.48
C HIS A 252 5.18 -31.88 -13.22
N THR A 253 4.85 -33.10 -13.66
CA THR A 253 5.62 -33.78 -14.69
C THR A 253 5.50 -32.97 -15.97
N ALA A 254 6.60 -32.33 -16.34
CA ALA A 254 6.79 -31.76 -17.67
C ALA A 254 6.58 -32.88 -18.69
N ARG A 255 5.49 -32.80 -19.46
CA ARG A 255 5.25 -33.69 -20.59
C ARG A 255 5.77 -33.00 -21.84
N SER A 256 6.91 -33.48 -22.35
CA SER A 256 7.38 -33.20 -23.72
C SER A 256 6.28 -33.58 -24.72
N PRO A 257 6.05 -32.79 -25.78
CA PRO A 257 5.12 -33.17 -26.83
C PRO A 257 5.84 -34.09 -27.82
N GLU A 258 5.39 -35.35 -27.91
CA GLU A 258 5.66 -36.20 -29.07
C GLU A 258 4.39 -36.32 -29.95
N PRO A 259 4.57 -36.54 -31.26
CA PRO A 259 3.61 -36.23 -32.31
C PRO A 259 2.62 -37.38 -32.53
N HIS A 260 1.39 -37.05 -32.90
CA HIS A 260 0.44 -38.02 -33.43
C HIS A 260 -0.16 -37.58 -34.76
N PRO A 261 -0.52 -38.56 -35.61
CA PRO A 261 -0.42 -38.45 -37.06
C PRO A 261 -1.77 -38.26 -37.75
N HIS A 262 -1.67 -37.98 -39.05
CA HIS A 262 -2.69 -37.84 -40.06
C HIS A 262 -3.94 -38.72 -39.93
N ARG A 263 -5.12 -38.11 -40.17
CA ARG A 263 -6.22 -38.83 -40.81
C ARG A 263 -6.99 -37.93 -41.76
N SER A 264 -6.97 -38.35 -43.02
CA SER A 264 -7.67 -37.84 -44.18
C SER A 264 -9.18 -37.98 -44.05
N ALA A 265 -9.93 -36.98 -44.54
CA ALA A 265 -11.28 -37.19 -45.05
C ALA A 265 -11.52 -36.25 -46.23
N GLN A 266 -11.87 -36.87 -47.36
CA GLN A 266 -11.97 -36.30 -48.69
C GLN A 266 -13.46 -36.09 -49.04
N ALA A 267 -13.73 -34.94 -49.66
CA ALA A 267 -14.75 -34.61 -50.65
C ALA A 267 -16.24 -35.02 -50.48
N GLY A 268 -17.11 -34.02 -50.58
CA GLY A 268 -18.53 -34.17 -50.89
C GLY A 268 -19.28 -32.83 -50.87
N ALA A 269 -19.19 -32.06 -51.95
CA ALA A 269 -20.12 -30.98 -52.33
C ALA A 269 -21.33 -31.58 -53.12
N PRO A 270 -22.40 -30.86 -53.54
CA PRO A 270 -22.55 -29.40 -53.64
C PRO A 270 -23.94 -28.82 -53.25
N GLY A 271 -24.07 -27.49 -53.22
CA GLY A 271 -25.35 -26.78 -53.15
C GLY A 271 -25.17 -25.26 -53.13
N ALA A 272 -25.74 -24.60 -54.14
CA ALA A 272 -25.47 -23.24 -54.59
C ALA A 272 -26.11 -22.10 -53.76
N GLY A 273 -25.63 -20.87 -53.98
CA GLY A 273 -26.31 -19.63 -53.60
C GLY A 273 -25.39 -18.42 -53.51
N ASP A 274 -25.31 -17.66 -54.62
CA ASP A 274 -24.62 -16.37 -54.79
C ASP A 274 -25.06 -15.30 -53.78
N ASP A 275 -24.15 -14.41 -53.34
CA ASP A 275 -23.97 -13.06 -53.94
C ASP A 275 -23.08 -12.12 -53.07
N GLN A 276 -22.09 -11.54 -53.77
CA GLN A 276 -21.54 -10.17 -53.68
C GLN A 276 -20.59 -9.65 -52.57
N ARG A 277 -19.43 -9.20 -53.10
CA ARG A 277 -18.68 -7.93 -52.89
C ARG A 277 -17.33 -7.96 -52.14
N PRO A 278 -16.40 -7.03 -52.43
CA PRO A 278 -15.13 -7.37 -53.05
C PRO A 278 -13.92 -7.18 -52.13
N THR A 279 -12.85 -7.84 -52.57
CA THR A 279 -11.50 -7.86 -52.05
C THR A 279 -10.89 -6.46 -51.94
N THR A 280 -10.37 -6.11 -50.75
CA THR A 280 -9.24 -5.19 -50.64
C THR A 280 -8.41 -5.60 -49.42
N ALA A 281 -7.24 -6.17 -49.70
CA ALA A 281 -6.22 -6.45 -48.69
C ALA A 281 -5.61 -5.14 -48.18
N PRO A 282 -5.31 -5.00 -46.88
CA PRO A 282 -4.32 -4.03 -46.43
C PRO A 282 -2.94 -4.70 -46.43
N GLN A 283 -2.06 -4.11 -47.22
CA GLN A 283 -0.63 -4.36 -47.23
C GLN A 283 0.00 -3.99 -45.89
N SER A 284 0.98 -4.81 -45.50
CA SER A 284 2.02 -4.50 -44.52
C SER A 284 2.68 -3.15 -44.84
N MET A 285 2.64 -2.19 -43.92
CA MET A 285 3.55 -1.04 -43.90
C MET A 285 3.76 -0.53 -42.46
N ASN A 286 4.95 -0.83 -41.95
CA ASN A 286 5.79 0.01 -41.10
C ASN A 286 5.21 0.57 -39.79
N SER A 287 5.34 -0.21 -38.72
CA SER A 287 5.44 0.31 -37.35
C SER A 287 6.68 1.21 -37.23
N ARG A 288 6.47 2.53 -37.19
CA ARG A 288 7.50 3.50 -36.79
C ARG A 288 7.69 3.41 -35.27
N THR A 289 8.83 2.86 -34.87
CA THR A 289 9.43 3.01 -33.54
C THR A 289 9.78 4.48 -33.30
N PRO A 290 9.45 5.10 -32.15
CA PRO A 290 10.00 6.40 -31.81
C PRO A 290 11.47 6.24 -31.42
N THR A 291 12.31 6.94 -32.15
CA THR A 291 13.75 7.10 -31.93
C THR A 291 13.99 7.83 -30.60
N PRO A 292 14.90 7.38 -29.71
CA PRO A 292 15.40 8.24 -28.66
C PRO A 292 16.34 9.29 -29.28
N THR A 293 15.97 10.56 -29.14
CA THR A 293 16.79 11.73 -29.48
C THR A 293 18.14 11.66 -28.79
N SER A 294 19.21 11.54 -29.58
CA SER A 294 20.59 11.72 -29.14
C SER A 294 20.87 13.20 -28.87
N SER A 295 21.23 13.53 -27.63
CA SER A 295 21.89 14.82 -27.30
C SER A 295 23.40 14.76 -27.57
N PRO A 296 24.05 15.89 -27.91
CA PRO A 296 25.38 15.90 -28.52
C PRO A 296 26.51 15.64 -27.51
N SER A 297 27.52 14.88 -27.93
CA SER A 297 28.76 14.64 -27.19
C SER A 297 29.76 15.80 -27.37
N PRO A 298 30.46 16.27 -26.31
CA PRO A 298 31.69 17.05 -26.42
C PRO A 298 32.95 16.14 -26.46
N PRO A 299 34.12 16.68 -26.83
CA PRO A 299 35.16 15.95 -27.56
C PRO A 299 36.09 15.11 -26.70
N GLY A 300 36.74 14.14 -27.35
CA GLY A 300 37.59 13.13 -26.76
C GLY A 300 38.76 13.66 -25.93
N GLY A 301 38.83 13.19 -24.68
CA GLY A 301 40.05 13.00 -23.92
C GLY A 301 40.23 11.51 -23.67
N LYS A 302 41.46 10.99 -23.69
CA LYS A 302 41.78 9.59 -23.38
C LYS A 302 41.22 9.24 -22.00
N GLY A 303 40.06 8.61 -21.95
CA GLY A 303 39.33 8.30 -20.72
C GLY A 303 39.98 7.16 -19.96
N GLY A 304 40.04 7.28 -18.64
CA GLY A 304 40.53 6.20 -17.77
C GLY A 304 39.66 4.95 -17.82
N THR A 305 40.17 3.84 -17.30
CA THR A 305 39.45 2.56 -17.15
C THR A 305 38.69 2.54 -15.82
N LEU A 306 37.43 2.10 -15.86
CA LEU A 306 36.60 1.94 -14.66
C LEU A 306 36.82 0.55 -14.05
N VAL A 307 37.06 0.50 -12.74
CA VAL A 307 37.20 -0.75 -11.97
C VAL A 307 36.15 -0.77 -10.88
N VAL A 308 35.41 -1.89 -10.80
CA VAL A 308 34.28 -2.09 -9.90
C VAL A 308 34.60 -3.21 -8.92
N ASP A 309 34.40 -2.96 -7.62
CA ASP A 309 34.66 -3.94 -6.55
C ASP A 309 33.58 -3.83 -5.45
N PRO A 310 32.91 -4.92 -5.03
CA PRO A 310 33.03 -6.30 -5.52
C PRO A 310 32.29 -6.54 -6.84
N ALA A 311 32.75 -7.52 -7.63
CA ALA A 311 32.10 -7.94 -8.87
C ALA A 311 30.79 -8.73 -8.65
N SER A 312 30.55 -9.20 -7.43
CA SER A 312 29.30 -9.84 -7.03
C SER A 312 28.94 -9.50 -5.59
N ILE A 313 27.68 -9.17 -5.33
CA ILE A 313 27.14 -8.88 -4.01
C ILE A 313 26.10 -9.93 -3.67
N ARG A 314 26.20 -10.56 -2.49
CA ARG A 314 25.19 -11.52 -2.01
C ARG A 314 24.64 -11.06 -0.67
N PHE A 315 23.35 -10.72 -0.65
CA PHE A 315 22.63 -10.36 0.58
C PHE A 315 22.15 -11.64 1.28
N ARG A 316 22.66 -11.91 2.49
CA ARG A 316 22.27 -13.07 3.30
C ARG A 316 21.43 -12.63 4.49
N ASN A 317 20.61 -13.52 5.03
CA ASN A 317 19.81 -13.28 6.24
C ASN A 317 19.03 -11.95 6.18
N HIS A 318 19.27 -11.00 7.10
CA HIS A 318 18.57 -9.70 7.19
C HIS A 318 19.33 -8.53 6.54
N ASP A 319 20.44 -8.77 5.83
CA ASP A 319 21.29 -7.70 5.29
C ASP A 319 20.55 -6.91 4.20
N THR A 320 20.32 -5.62 4.43
CA THR A 320 19.62 -4.74 3.47
C THR A 320 20.54 -3.80 2.72
N MET A 321 21.81 -3.69 3.12
CA MET A 321 22.75 -2.68 2.60
C MET A 321 24.09 -3.33 2.25
N ALA A 322 24.68 -2.91 1.14
CA ALA A 322 26.02 -3.33 0.71
C ALA A 322 26.75 -2.16 0.04
N SER A 323 28.07 -2.12 0.18
CA SER A 323 28.94 -1.11 -0.44
C SER A 323 29.46 -1.60 -1.80
N LEU A 324 29.36 -0.76 -2.82
CA LEU A 324 29.97 -0.96 -4.14
C LEU A 324 30.99 0.16 -4.40
N VAL A 325 32.26 -0.19 -4.56
CA VAL A 325 33.35 0.76 -4.78
C VAL A 325 33.69 0.85 -6.27
N LEU A 326 33.60 2.06 -6.81
CA LEU A 326 34.06 2.39 -8.16
C LEU A 326 35.38 3.15 -8.09
N SER A 327 36.34 2.78 -8.95
CA SER A 327 37.64 3.46 -9.04
C SER A 327 38.05 3.71 -10.48
N ALA A 328 38.70 4.85 -10.70
CA ALA A 328 39.24 5.22 -12.01
C ALA A 328 40.75 4.97 -12.08
N ARG A 329 41.23 4.41 -13.19
CA ARG A 329 42.67 4.25 -13.47
C ARG A 329 43.04 4.83 -14.83
N GLY A 330 44.06 5.69 -14.88
CA GLY A 330 44.63 6.18 -16.14
C GLY A 330 43.84 7.33 -16.77
N GLY A 331 43.16 8.12 -15.96
CA GLY A 331 42.42 9.31 -16.36
C GLY A 331 41.07 9.46 -15.65
N PRO A 332 40.44 10.65 -15.71
CA PRO A 332 39.10 10.86 -15.18
C PRO A 332 38.04 10.04 -15.93
N VAL A 333 37.03 9.55 -15.21
CA VAL A 333 35.95 8.70 -15.77
C VAL A 333 34.59 9.21 -15.33
N SER A 334 33.73 9.54 -16.31
CA SER A 334 32.29 9.67 -16.09
C SER A 334 31.65 8.28 -16.06
N TRP A 335 30.81 8.00 -15.06
CA TRP A 335 30.13 6.72 -14.94
C TRP A 335 28.62 6.88 -14.71
N SER A 336 27.86 5.86 -15.09
CA SER A 336 26.45 5.69 -14.74
C SER A 336 26.16 4.25 -14.37
N ALA A 337 25.23 4.02 -13.45
CA ALA A 337 24.84 2.69 -13.00
C ALA A 337 23.32 2.54 -13.00
N ALA A 338 22.83 1.40 -13.47
CA ALA A 338 21.41 1.07 -13.46
C ALA A 338 21.20 -0.36 -12.95
N ALA A 339 20.19 -0.55 -12.10
CA ALA A 339 19.79 -1.86 -11.61
C ALA A 339 18.71 -2.47 -12.52
N SER A 340 18.80 -3.77 -12.78
CA SER A 340 17.82 -4.51 -13.59
C SER A 340 16.52 -4.84 -12.85
N SER A 341 16.44 -4.56 -11.54
CA SER A 341 15.30 -4.89 -10.69
C SER A 341 14.89 -3.69 -9.83
N PRO A 342 13.58 -3.41 -9.68
CA PRO A 342 13.08 -2.36 -8.79
C PRO A 342 13.30 -2.66 -7.30
N GLN A 343 13.71 -3.89 -6.97
CA GLN A 343 14.03 -4.28 -5.59
C GLN A 343 15.43 -3.81 -5.15
N VAL A 344 16.28 -3.37 -6.09
CA VAL A 344 17.62 -2.87 -5.80
C VAL A 344 17.67 -1.38 -6.08
N THR A 345 18.03 -0.59 -5.06
CA THR A 345 18.17 0.87 -5.16
C THR A 345 19.63 1.26 -4.96
N LEU A 346 20.12 2.19 -5.79
CA LEU A 346 21.46 2.76 -5.68
C LEU A 346 21.35 4.15 -5.08
N ALA A 347 22.15 4.46 -4.06
CA ALA A 347 22.21 5.81 -3.51
C ALA A 347 22.68 6.85 -4.54
N GLN A 348 23.48 6.42 -5.52
CA GLN A 348 23.95 7.23 -6.62
C GLN A 348 23.95 6.43 -7.93
N ALA A 349 23.32 6.98 -8.97
CA ALA A 349 23.21 6.34 -10.29
C ALA A 349 24.17 6.89 -11.35
N GLY A 350 25.01 7.88 -10.99
CA GLY A 350 26.04 8.41 -11.88
C GLY A 350 26.89 9.49 -11.24
N GLY A 351 28.07 9.74 -11.82
CA GLY A 351 29.03 10.71 -11.31
C GLY A 351 30.30 10.81 -12.15
N THR A 352 31.25 11.61 -11.69
CA THR A 352 32.59 11.70 -12.28
C THR A 352 33.65 11.35 -11.23
N ILE A 353 34.58 10.49 -11.59
CA ILE A 353 35.69 10.06 -10.74
C ILE A 353 36.96 10.68 -11.32
N LYS A 354 37.70 11.44 -10.52
CA LYS A 354 39.01 11.98 -10.90
C LYS A 354 40.01 10.83 -11.07
N ASP A 355 41.11 11.05 -11.77
CA ASP A 355 42.14 10.02 -11.93
C ASP A 355 42.63 9.51 -10.56
N HIS A 356 42.74 8.19 -10.41
CA HIS A 356 42.99 7.48 -9.14
C HIS A 356 41.97 7.71 -8.01
N GLY A 357 40.84 8.35 -8.30
CA GLY A 357 39.76 8.55 -7.34
C GLY A 357 38.96 7.28 -7.07
N ARG A 358 38.29 7.25 -5.91
CA ARG A 358 37.33 6.20 -5.52
C ARG A 358 36.01 6.84 -5.11
N VAL A 359 34.91 6.19 -5.48
CA VAL A 359 33.56 6.55 -5.07
C VAL A 359 32.90 5.29 -4.52
N GLU A 360 32.39 5.37 -3.30
CA GLU A 360 31.63 4.30 -2.67
C GLU A 360 30.14 4.58 -2.88
N ILE A 361 29.44 3.57 -3.39
CA ILE A 361 28.01 3.62 -3.69
C ILE A 361 27.32 2.63 -2.77
N GLU A 362 26.34 3.11 -2.03
CA GLU A 362 25.49 2.26 -1.23
C GLU A 362 24.41 1.61 -2.11
N VAL A 363 24.31 0.29 -1.99
CA VAL A 363 23.33 -0.57 -2.68
C VAL A 363 22.35 -1.09 -1.64
N THR A 364 21.09 -0.71 -1.77
CA THR A 364 20.03 -1.07 -0.84
C THR A 364 19.07 -2.07 -1.47
N LEU A 365 18.79 -3.16 -0.77
CA LEU A 365 17.79 -4.15 -1.13
C LEU A 365 16.46 -3.82 -0.42
N ASN A 366 15.44 -3.45 -1.20
CA ASN A 366 14.10 -3.12 -0.73
C ASN A 366 13.33 -4.41 -0.41
N ARG A 367 13.30 -4.79 0.87
CA ARG A 367 12.65 -6.01 1.35
C ARG A 367 11.21 -5.76 1.82
N GLY A 368 10.32 -6.72 1.51
CA GLY A 368 8.95 -6.76 2.03
C GLY A 368 8.81 -7.78 3.17
N LEU A 369 7.58 -7.96 3.69
CA LEU A 369 7.28 -8.91 4.78
C LEU A 369 7.74 -10.35 4.47
N ILE A 370 7.69 -10.72 3.19
CA ILE A 370 8.28 -11.95 2.64
C ILE A 370 9.02 -11.53 1.38
N THR A 371 10.34 -11.72 1.34
CA THR A 371 11.14 -11.45 0.14
C THR A 371 11.57 -12.79 -0.45
N LEU A 372 11.03 -13.14 -1.62
CA LEU A 372 11.39 -14.34 -2.36
C LEU A 372 12.84 -14.25 -2.86
N PRO A 373 13.56 -15.38 -2.96
CA PRO A 373 14.94 -15.38 -3.44
C PRO A 373 14.98 -14.91 -4.89
N GLY A 374 15.99 -14.12 -5.23
CA GLY A 374 16.07 -13.49 -6.54
C GLY A 374 17.49 -13.08 -6.90
N THR A 375 17.68 -12.80 -8.19
CA THR A 375 18.92 -12.26 -8.72
C THR A 375 18.63 -10.98 -9.50
N ALA A 376 19.56 -10.04 -9.45
CA ALA A 376 19.53 -8.82 -10.25
C ALA A 376 20.94 -8.52 -10.75
N THR A 377 21.03 -7.69 -11.78
CA THR A 377 22.32 -7.22 -12.30
C THR A 377 22.34 -5.70 -12.23
N ILE A 378 23.40 -5.14 -11.68
CA ILE A 378 23.70 -3.71 -11.87
C ILE A 378 24.62 -3.60 -13.07
N THR A 379 24.24 -2.81 -14.07
CA THR A 379 25.12 -2.45 -15.17
C THR A 379 25.78 -1.12 -14.86
N VAL A 380 27.10 -1.12 -14.69
CA VAL A 380 27.90 0.10 -14.52
C VAL A 380 28.59 0.42 -15.83
N SER A 381 28.33 1.59 -16.40
CA SER A 381 28.96 2.08 -17.62
C SER A 381 29.95 3.21 -17.33
N GLY A 382 31.07 3.24 -18.06
CA GLY A 382 32.15 4.22 -17.88
C GLY A 382 32.55 4.93 -19.18
N GLY A 383 33.26 6.05 -19.05
CA GLY A 383 33.60 7.03 -20.10
C GLY A 383 34.40 6.56 -21.33
N ALA A 384 34.67 5.26 -21.47
CA ALA A 384 35.24 4.64 -22.67
C ALA A 384 34.30 3.62 -23.34
N GLY A 385 33.00 3.64 -23.01
CA GLY A 385 32.03 2.65 -23.49
C GLY A 385 32.11 1.29 -22.78
N GLN A 386 32.92 1.20 -21.73
CA GLN A 386 33.06 -0.01 -20.91
C GLN A 386 31.78 -0.22 -20.10
N VAL A 387 31.19 -1.41 -20.18
CA VAL A 387 30.04 -1.84 -19.37
C VAL A 387 30.49 -3.01 -18.50
N VAL A 388 30.42 -2.84 -17.18
CA VAL A 388 30.77 -3.86 -16.20
C VAL A 388 29.50 -4.32 -15.50
N PRO A 389 29.06 -5.58 -15.70
CA PRO A 389 27.94 -6.13 -14.96
C PRO A 389 28.38 -6.56 -13.55
N VAL A 390 27.58 -6.22 -12.55
CA VAL A 390 27.74 -6.68 -11.16
C VAL A 390 26.55 -7.55 -10.81
N SER A 391 26.82 -8.80 -10.45
CA SER A 391 25.76 -9.76 -10.10
C SER A 391 25.32 -9.59 -8.65
N ILE A 392 24.01 -9.48 -8.44
CA ILE A 392 23.38 -9.44 -7.13
C ILE A 392 22.54 -10.69 -6.95
N ALA A 393 22.69 -11.35 -5.80
CA ALA A 393 21.79 -12.42 -5.36
C ALA A 393 21.32 -12.17 -3.93
N TRP A 394 20.07 -12.53 -3.63
CA TRP A 394 19.55 -12.53 -2.27
C TRP A 394 18.75 -13.80 -1.99
N ASP A 395 18.88 -14.29 -0.76
CA ASP A 395 18.18 -15.48 -0.29
C ASP A 395 16.75 -15.15 0.15
N ILE A 396 15.94 -16.19 0.36
CA ILE A 396 14.61 -16.02 0.96
C ILE A 396 14.78 -15.39 2.35
N SER A 397 13.99 -14.36 2.62
CA SER A 397 13.99 -13.74 3.94
C SER A 397 12.57 -13.42 4.40
N VAL A 398 12.34 -13.70 5.68
CA VAL A 398 11.14 -13.34 6.42
C VAL A 398 11.62 -12.38 7.50
N LEU A 399 11.03 -11.18 7.52
CA LEU A 399 11.42 -10.10 8.43
C LEU A 399 10.72 -10.24 9.78
#